data_AF-A0A2T6M0U2-F1
#
_entry.id   AF-A0A2T6M0U2-F1
#
_cell.length_a   1.000
_cell.length_b   1.000
_cell.length_c   1.000
_cell.angle_alpha   90.00
_cell.angle_beta   90.00
_cell.angle_gamma   90.00
#
_symmetry.space_group_name_H-M   'P 1'
#
loop_
_entity.id
_entity.type
_entity.pdbx_description
1 polymer ?
#
loop_
_entity_poly.entity_id
_entity_poly.type
_entity_poly.pdbx_seq_one_letter_code
_entity_poly.pdbx_strand_id
1 'polypeptide(L)'
;MNYFLQKGFNIFRIPFLWQRLQPEPGGPLLESALTGLDAMVAAINAAGAVAVLDSHDYGHVNKAIIGTPGSGVTIDDFADFWGRIGERYRQHSLVWYGLMNEPHDMPPQLNLDMQNAAVSAIRSAGARSKVLFSGIAWTGGHSWLSSGNAQVMLGVNDPVGNFGFDIHQYLNRGYGGGVGPVMPGSGSQSLIGVTNWARQNGMKLFVGEFGCGPAPEFMKELTDLLNFITANPDVFVGATYFAGGGTWGRNMASADPVDGVEKPQVILMQHYL
;
A
#
# COMPACT_ATOMS: atom_id res chain seq x y z
N MET A 1 11.79 3.99 12.41
CA MET A 1 12.39 2.85 11.67
C MET A 1 13.21 1.94 12.57
N ASN A 2 14.37 2.36 13.11
CA ASN A 2 15.23 1.49 13.95
C ASN A 2 14.50 0.78 15.10
N TYR A 3 13.60 1.48 15.78
CA TYR A 3 12.73 0.91 16.81
C TYR A 3 11.92 -0.30 16.29
N PHE A 4 11.30 -0.19 15.11
CA PHE A 4 10.52 -1.29 14.51
C PHE A 4 11.42 -2.41 13.99
N LEU A 5 12.59 -2.09 13.42
CA LEU A 5 13.57 -3.11 12.99
C LEU A 5 14.04 -3.97 14.18
N GLN A 6 14.36 -3.34 15.32
CA GLN A 6 14.76 -4.04 16.55
C GLN A 6 13.66 -4.95 17.11
N LYS A 7 12.41 -4.67 16.75
CA LYS A 7 11.25 -5.46 17.13
C LYS A 7 10.94 -6.62 16.20
N GLY A 8 11.65 -6.74 15.09
CA GLY A 8 11.51 -7.80 14.09
C GLY A 8 10.68 -7.42 12.86
N PHE A 9 10.14 -6.19 12.77
CA PHE A 9 9.41 -5.76 11.59
C PHE A 9 10.37 -5.63 10.40
N ASN A 10 10.03 -6.24 9.27
CA ASN A 10 10.91 -6.40 8.12
C ASN A 10 10.34 -5.81 6.81
N ILE A 11 9.25 -5.05 6.88
CA ILE A 11 8.65 -4.35 5.74
C ILE A 11 8.16 -2.97 6.18
N PHE A 12 8.43 -1.96 5.35
CA PHE A 12 8.13 -0.56 5.61
C PHE A 12 7.51 0.08 4.38
N ARG A 13 6.30 0.60 4.51
CA ARG A 13 5.62 1.39 3.47
C ARG A 13 5.98 2.87 3.64
N ILE A 14 6.46 3.49 2.58
CA ILE A 14 6.98 4.87 2.57
C ILE A 14 6.07 5.72 1.67
N PRO A 15 5.07 6.41 2.24
CA PRO A 15 4.21 7.29 1.48
C PRO A 15 4.98 8.53 1.01
N PHE A 16 4.79 8.90 -0.25
CA PHE A 16 5.21 10.18 -0.81
C PHE A 16 4.12 10.74 -1.73
N LEU A 17 4.15 12.05 -1.96
CA LEU A 17 3.31 12.66 -3.00
C LEU A 17 4.10 12.68 -4.31
N TRP A 18 3.49 12.23 -5.40
CA TRP A 18 4.12 12.25 -6.73
C TRP A 18 4.66 13.65 -7.04
N GLN A 19 3.87 14.72 -6.85
CA GLN A 19 4.28 16.09 -7.23
C GLN A 19 5.48 16.61 -6.41
N ARG A 20 5.83 15.98 -5.28
CA ARG A 20 7.05 16.34 -4.54
C ARG A 20 8.29 15.73 -5.17
N LEU A 21 8.17 14.55 -5.79
CA LEU A 21 9.28 13.86 -6.42
C LEU A 21 9.42 14.22 -7.90
N GLN A 22 8.34 14.60 -8.57
CA GLN A 22 8.32 15.08 -9.95
C GLN A 22 7.37 16.30 -10.03
N PRO A 23 7.90 17.53 -9.89
CA PRO A 23 7.07 18.74 -9.79
C PRO A 23 6.20 19.01 -11.01
N GLU A 24 6.70 18.67 -12.20
CA GLU A 24 5.99 18.81 -13.47
C GLU A 24 5.73 17.42 -14.07
N PRO A 25 4.48 17.03 -14.38
CA PRO A 25 4.17 15.77 -15.05
C PRO A 25 5.01 15.58 -16.32
N GLY A 26 5.62 14.39 -16.47
CA GLY A 26 6.54 14.08 -17.58
C GLY A 26 7.92 14.76 -17.49
N GLY A 27 8.15 15.61 -16.50
CA GLY A 27 9.42 16.29 -16.24
C GLY A 27 10.46 15.40 -15.55
N PRO A 28 11.66 15.92 -15.27
CA PRO A 28 12.66 15.18 -14.48
C PRO A 28 12.20 15.01 -13.02
N LEU A 29 12.74 13.98 -12.36
CA LEU A 29 12.62 13.87 -10.91
C LEU A 29 13.42 14.99 -10.22
N LEU A 30 12.93 15.46 -9.08
CA LEU A 30 13.59 16.45 -8.24
C LEU A 30 14.58 15.76 -7.28
N GLU A 31 15.87 15.76 -7.64
CA GLU A 31 16.91 15.06 -6.87
C GLU A 31 17.00 15.48 -5.40
N SER A 32 16.74 16.74 -5.07
CA SER A 32 16.73 17.20 -3.69
C SER A 32 15.59 16.58 -2.86
N ALA A 33 14.44 16.29 -3.48
CA ALA A 33 13.33 15.60 -2.83
C ALA A 33 13.60 14.10 -2.68
N LEU A 34 14.34 13.51 -3.62
CA LEU A 34 14.72 12.09 -3.60
C LEU A 34 15.76 11.76 -2.54
N THR A 35 16.63 12.70 -2.15
CA THR A 35 17.71 12.47 -1.18
C THR A 35 17.20 11.82 0.12
N GLY A 36 16.07 12.30 0.64
CA GLY A 36 15.46 11.73 1.85
C GLY A 36 14.87 10.33 1.62
N LEU A 37 14.24 10.11 0.46
CA LEU A 37 13.68 8.81 0.09
C LEU A 37 14.79 7.77 -0.11
N ASP A 38 15.86 8.11 -0.82
CA ASP A 38 17.01 7.24 -1.04
C ASP A 38 17.66 6.81 0.28
N ALA A 39 17.84 7.76 1.21
CA ALA A 39 18.41 7.47 2.52
C ALA A 39 17.53 6.50 3.32
N MET A 40 16.20 6.66 3.27
CA MET A 40 15.27 5.73 3.92
C MET A 40 15.32 4.35 3.28
N VAL A 41 15.24 4.26 1.94
CA VAL A 41 15.31 3.01 1.18
C VAL A 41 16.62 2.27 1.48
N ALA A 42 17.75 2.98 1.41
CA ALA A 42 19.06 2.41 1.68
C ALA A 42 19.15 1.85 3.11
N ALA A 43 18.65 2.58 4.11
CA ALA A 43 18.68 2.12 5.50
C ALA A 43 17.76 0.91 5.74
N ILE A 44 16.57 0.88 5.13
CA ILE A 44 15.63 -0.24 5.20
C ILE A 44 16.26 -1.49 4.56
N ASN A 45 16.78 -1.37 3.34
CA ASN A 45 17.38 -2.51 2.64
C ASN A 45 18.70 -2.98 3.28
N ALA A 46 19.51 -2.08 3.86
CA ALA A 46 20.71 -2.45 4.61
C ALA A 46 20.40 -3.29 5.86
N ALA A 47 19.19 -3.14 6.42
CA ALA A 47 18.69 -3.98 7.49
C ALA A 47 18.02 -5.29 7.00
N GLY A 48 18.07 -5.58 5.70
CA GLY A 48 17.43 -6.75 5.09
C GLY A 48 15.90 -6.65 4.98
N ALA A 49 15.34 -5.45 5.21
CA ALA A 49 13.91 -5.22 5.16
C ALA A 49 13.45 -4.69 3.78
N VAL A 50 12.17 -4.89 3.49
CA VAL A 50 11.51 -4.43 2.27
C VAL A 50 11.06 -2.97 2.43
N ALA A 51 11.35 -2.14 1.43
CA ALA A 51 10.80 -0.79 1.30
C ALA A 51 9.70 -0.81 0.24
N VAL A 52 8.46 -0.54 0.63
CA VAL A 52 7.33 -0.34 -0.31
C VAL A 52 7.23 1.14 -0.60
N LEU A 53 7.52 1.53 -1.84
CA LEU A 53 7.33 2.89 -2.34
C LEU A 53 5.86 3.11 -2.61
N ASP A 54 5.23 4.11 -1.97
CA ASP A 54 3.80 4.36 -2.08
C ASP A 54 3.53 5.77 -2.63
N SER A 55 3.00 5.84 -3.87
CA SER A 55 2.46 7.09 -4.42
C SER A 55 1.14 7.42 -3.74
N HIS A 56 1.20 8.27 -2.73
CA HIS A 56 0.10 8.58 -1.82
C HIS A 56 -0.86 9.64 -2.38
N ASP A 57 -1.34 9.40 -3.61
CA ASP A 57 -1.98 10.41 -4.46
C ASP A 57 -3.45 10.11 -4.82
N TYR A 58 -4.02 8.98 -4.37
CA TYR A 58 -5.47 8.69 -4.47
C TYR A 58 -6.02 8.55 -5.90
N GLY A 59 -5.16 8.31 -6.90
CA GLY A 59 -5.52 8.33 -8.32
C GLY A 59 -5.63 9.75 -8.91
N HIS A 60 -5.15 10.76 -8.18
CA HIS A 60 -5.30 12.16 -8.53
C HIS A 60 -3.96 12.92 -8.50
N VAL A 61 -3.89 14.00 -9.27
CA VAL A 61 -2.84 15.02 -9.13
C VAL A 61 -3.52 16.39 -9.08
N ASN A 62 -3.23 17.18 -8.04
CA ASN A 62 -3.88 18.48 -7.84
C ASN A 62 -5.43 18.42 -7.94
N LYS A 63 -6.03 17.33 -7.40
CA LYS A 63 -7.47 17.00 -7.46
C LYS A 63 -8.02 16.58 -8.83
N ALA A 64 -7.18 16.53 -9.87
CA ALA A 64 -7.58 16.04 -11.18
C ALA A 64 -7.33 14.53 -11.27
N ILE A 65 -8.32 13.77 -11.76
CA ILE A 65 -8.17 12.32 -11.98
C ILE A 65 -7.19 12.10 -13.13
N ILE A 66 -6.15 11.31 -12.87
CA ILE A 66 -5.11 10.95 -13.84
C ILE A 66 -5.74 10.25 -15.04
N GLY A 67 -5.36 10.63 -16.26
CA GLY A 67 -5.85 10.02 -17.51
C GLY A 67 -7.23 10.49 -17.97
N THR A 68 -7.92 11.32 -17.19
CA THR A 68 -9.18 11.93 -17.65
C THR A 68 -8.90 12.97 -18.75
N PRO A 69 -9.59 12.93 -19.91
CA PRO A 69 -9.39 13.91 -20.96
C PRO A 69 -9.54 15.36 -20.46
N GLY A 70 -8.52 16.19 -20.72
CA GLY A 70 -8.50 17.58 -20.28
C GLY A 70 -8.12 17.83 -18.82
N SER A 71 -7.76 16.80 -18.05
CA SER A 71 -7.28 16.95 -16.66
C SER A 71 -5.93 17.67 -16.55
N GLY A 72 -5.14 17.68 -17.64
CA GLY A 72 -3.76 18.16 -17.66
C GLY A 72 -2.74 17.13 -17.13
N VAL A 73 -3.18 15.92 -16.75
CA VAL A 73 -2.32 14.83 -16.27
C VAL A 73 -2.77 13.51 -16.89
N THR A 74 -1.91 12.90 -17.69
CA THR A 74 -2.21 11.74 -18.53
C THR A 74 -1.73 10.42 -17.90
N ILE A 75 -2.16 9.29 -18.47
CA ILE A 75 -1.63 7.97 -18.13
C ILE A 75 -0.12 7.91 -18.44
N ASP A 76 0.32 8.52 -19.54
CA ASP A 76 1.72 8.53 -19.95
C ASP A 76 2.61 9.31 -18.97
N ASP A 77 2.09 10.39 -18.37
CA ASP A 77 2.82 11.14 -17.34
C ASP A 77 3.06 10.26 -16.09
N PHE A 78 2.05 9.48 -15.69
CA PHE A 78 2.17 8.56 -14.57
C PHE A 78 3.10 7.39 -14.89
N ALA A 79 3.06 6.91 -16.13
CA ALA A 79 3.99 5.88 -16.60
C ALA A 79 5.43 6.39 -16.65
N ASP A 80 5.67 7.62 -17.11
CA ASP A 80 6.98 8.27 -17.09
C ASP A 80 7.53 8.37 -15.66
N PHE A 81 6.71 8.86 -14.71
CA PHE A 81 7.08 8.93 -13.30
C PHE A 81 7.56 7.57 -12.77
N TRP A 82 6.74 6.53 -12.91
CA TRP A 82 7.07 5.19 -12.42
C TRP A 82 8.22 4.54 -13.20
N GLY A 83 8.39 4.84 -14.48
CA GLY A 83 9.56 4.43 -15.26
C GLY A 83 10.86 5.00 -14.69
N ARG A 84 10.87 6.29 -14.32
CA ARG A 84 12.04 6.94 -13.69
C ARG A 84 12.34 6.39 -12.30
N ILE A 85 11.30 6.17 -11.48
CA ILE A 85 11.45 5.52 -10.17
C ILE A 85 11.96 4.07 -10.34
N GLY A 86 11.42 3.35 -11.32
CA GLY A 86 11.88 2.01 -11.70
C GLY A 86 13.36 1.98 -12.08
N GLU A 87 13.81 2.90 -12.94
CA GLU A 87 15.24 3.03 -13.31
C GLU A 87 16.10 3.30 -12.08
N ARG A 88 15.69 4.25 -11.22
CA ARG A 88 16.45 4.63 -10.02
C ARG A 88 16.68 3.44 -9.08
N TYR A 89 15.65 2.62 -8.86
CA TYR A 89 15.70 1.51 -7.90
C TYR A 89 15.85 0.12 -8.55
N ARG A 90 16.16 0.02 -9.85
CA ARG A 90 16.17 -1.26 -10.58
C ARG A 90 17.10 -2.34 -10.00
N GLN A 91 18.17 -1.93 -9.33
CA GLN A 91 19.14 -2.84 -8.69
C GLN A 91 18.76 -3.22 -7.24
N HIS A 92 17.68 -2.66 -6.69
CA HIS A 92 17.23 -2.90 -5.33
C HIS A 92 16.12 -3.96 -5.29
N SER A 93 16.50 -5.22 -5.08
CA SER A 93 15.55 -6.35 -5.02
C SER A 93 14.54 -6.27 -3.86
N LEU A 94 14.87 -5.50 -2.81
CA LEU A 94 14.04 -5.25 -1.64
C LEU A 94 13.22 -3.95 -1.74
N VAL A 95 13.14 -3.33 -2.93
CA VAL A 95 12.23 -2.20 -3.21
C VAL A 95 10.99 -2.74 -3.91
N TRP A 96 9.82 -2.58 -3.31
CA TRP A 96 8.53 -2.89 -3.92
C TRP A 96 7.86 -1.59 -4.39
N TYR A 97 7.12 -1.66 -5.49
CA TYR A 97 6.47 -0.52 -6.14
C TYR A 97 4.96 -0.57 -5.86
N GLY A 98 4.48 0.17 -4.86
CA GLY A 98 3.07 0.39 -4.58
C GLY A 98 2.53 1.52 -5.44
N LEU A 99 1.80 1.16 -6.51
CA LEU A 99 1.57 2.07 -7.62
C LEU A 99 0.75 3.30 -7.23
N MET A 100 -0.28 3.13 -6.40
CA MET A 100 -1.16 4.22 -6.03
C MET A 100 -1.88 3.91 -4.73
N ASN A 101 -1.80 4.81 -3.74
CA ASN A 101 -2.61 4.71 -2.54
C ASN A 101 -4.08 4.96 -2.88
N GLU A 102 -4.98 4.06 -2.47
CA GLU A 102 -6.43 4.28 -2.42
C GLU A 102 -7.08 5.06 -3.60
N PRO A 103 -6.97 4.60 -4.86
CA PRO A 103 -7.75 5.19 -5.96
C PRO A 103 -9.26 5.27 -5.61
N HIS A 104 -9.87 6.42 -5.87
CA HIS A 104 -11.31 6.63 -5.65
C HIS A 104 -11.90 7.59 -6.68
N ASP A 105 -13.23 7.64 -6.77
CA ASP A 105 -14.00 8.51 -7.68
C ASP A 105 -13.61 8.45 -9.17
N MET A 106 -13.02 7.33 -9.61
CA MET A 106 -12.61 7.09 -10.99
C MET A 106 -13.13 5.74 -11.51
N PRO A 107 -13.30 5.57 -12.83
CA PRO A 107 -13.67 4.28 -13.40
C PRO A 107 -12.63 3.19 -13.09
N PRO A 108 -13.04 1.97 -12.68
CA PRO A 108 -12.09 0.88 -12.41
C PRO A 108 -11.16 0.59 -13.59
N GLN A 109 -11.68 0.65 -14.83
CA GLN A 109 -10.88 0.38 -16.02
C GLN A 109 -9.80 1.44 -16.24
N LEU A 110 -10.13 2.72 -16.02
CA LEU A 110 -9.15 3.81 -16.12
C LEU A 110 -8.01 3.62 -15.10
N ASN A 111 -8.35 3.21 -13.87
CA ASN A 111 -7.36 2.92 -12.83
C ASN A 111 -6.43 1.76 -13.24
N LEU A 112 -6.98 0.70 -13.83
CA LEU A 112 -6.18 -0.43 -14.31
C LEU A 112 -5.28 -0.03 -15.48
N ASP A 113 -5.79 0.71 -16.46
CA ASP A 113 -5.03 1.14 -17.63
C ASP A 113 -3.83 2.01 -17.20
N MET A 114 -4.08 2.94 -16.27
CA MET A 114 -3.05 3.77 -15.64
C MET A 114 -1.96 2.92 -14.96
N GLN A 115 -2.34 1.95 -14.15
CA GLN A 115 -1.39 1.11 -13.43
C GLN A 115 -0.63 0.13 -14.33
N ASN A 116 -1.28 -0.44 -15.35
CA ASN A 116 -0.62 -1.28 -16.36
C ASN A 116 0.43 -0.48 -17.15
N ALA A 117 0.16 0.78 -17.48
CA ALA A 117 1.14 1.65 -18.12
C ALA A 117 2.36 1.92 -17.21
N ALA A 118 2.13 2.20 -15.92
CA ALA A 118 3.20 2.33 -14.94
C ALA A 118 4.06 1.06 -14.82
N VAL A 119 3.44 -0.12 -14.74
CA VAL A 119 4.17 -1.40 -14.71
C VAL A 119 5.00 -1.60 -15.96
N SER A 120 4.42 -1.36 -17.13
CA SER A 120 5.14 -1.44 -18.40
C SER A 120 6.41 -0.57 -18.39
N ALA A 121 6.31 0.67 -17.90
CA ALA A 121 7.44 1.58 -17.78
C ALA A 121 8.48 1.11 -16.75
N ILE A 122 8.06 0.65 -15.56
CA ILE A 122 8.94 0.07 -14.53
C ILE A 122 9.72 -1.12 -15.10
N ARG A 123 9.03 -2.03 -15.81
CA ARG A 123 9.67 -3.22 -16.42
C ARG A 123 10.60 -2.84 -17.56
N SER A 124 10.25 -1.83 -18.36
CA SER A 124 11.11 -1.31 -19.44
C SER A 124 12.39 -0.67 -18.91
N ALA A 125 12.35 -0.08 -17.72
CA ALA A 125 13.52 0.40 -16.98
C ALA A 125 14.35 -0.73 -16.33
N GLY A 126 13.94 -1.99 -16.49
CA GLY A 126 14.68 -3.16 -16.03
C GLY A 126 14.44 -3.57 -14.57
N ALA A 127 13.54 -2.89 -13.84
CA ALA A 127 13.19 -3.29 -12.48
C ALA A 127 12.32 -4.55 -12.46
N ARG A 128 12.73 -5.55 -11.66
CA ARG A 128 12.05 -6.87 -11.57
C ARG A 128 11.41 -7.17 -10.20
N SER A 129 11.57 -6.27 -9.24
CA SER A 129 11.00 -6.41 -7.89
C SER A 129 9.47 -6.34 -7.90
N LYS A 130 8.84 -6.64 -6.76
CA LYS A 130 7.39 -6.77 -6.68
C LYS A 130 6.68 -5.45 -6.98
N VAL A 131 5.60 -5.50 -7.74
CA VAL A 131 4.68 -4.38 -7.97
C VAL A 131 3.35 -4.67 -7.27
N LEU A 132 2.79 -3.69 -6.56
CA LEU A 132 1.50 -3.81 -5.90
C LEU A 132 0.48 -2.92 -6.61
N PHE A 133 -0.58 -3.54 -7.10
CA PHE A 133 -1.69 -2.88 -7.77
C PHE A 133 -2.81 -2.57 -6.77
N SER A 134 -3.40 -1.37 -6.85
CA SER A 134 -4.54 -0.98 -6.03
C SER A 134 -5.84 -0.98 -6.83
N GLY A 135 -6.94 -1.40 -6.23
CA GLY A 135 -8.27 -1.22 -6.81
C GLY A 135 -8.79 0.20 -6.61
N ILE A 136 -9.98 0.48 -7.13
CA ILE A 136 -10.75 1.68 -6.76
C ILE A 136 -11.50 1.49 -5.43
N ALA A 137 -12.34 2.45 -5.06
CA ALA A 137 -13.10 2.45 -3.80
C ALA A 137 -12.17 2.27 -2.59
N TRP A 138 -11.09 3.08 -2.58
CA TRP A 138 -10.03 3.08 -1.59
C TRP A 138 -9.35 1.71 -1.43
N THR A 139 -9.35 0.90 -2.50
CA THR A 139 -8.82 -0.46 -2.53
C THR A 139 -9.29 -1.36 -1.37
N GLY A 140 -10.51 -1.11 -0.87
CA GLY A 140 -11.03 -1.79 0.31
C GLY A 140 -11.19 -3.30 0.10
N GLY A 141 -10.58 -4.11 0.98
CA GLY A 141 -10.76 -5.57 0.96
C GLY A 141 -12.23 -5.97 1.11
N HIS A 142 -12.95 -5.29 2.02
CA HIS A 142 -14.38 -5.46 2.26
C HIS A 142 -15.29 -5.11 1.07
N SER A 143 -14.83 -4.31 0.11
CA SER A 143 -15.61 -3.82 -1.03
C SER A 143 -15.11 -4.34 -2.38
N TRP A 144 -14.07 -5.17 -2.40
CA TRP A 144 -13.41 -5.63 -3.63
C TRP A 144 -14.36 -6.27 -4.65
N LEU A 145 -15.32 -7.09 -4.17
CA LEU A 145 -16.26 -7.78 -5.03
C LEU A 145 -17.39 -6.90 -5.57
N SER A 146 -17.73 -5.81 -4.87
CA SER A 146 -18.87 -4.94 -5.21
C SER A 146 -18.46 -3.63 -5.91
N SER A 147 -17.19 -3.27 -5.86
CA SER A 147 -16.63 -2.03 -6.44
C SER A 147 -16.30 -2.14 -7.93
N GLY A 148 -16.39 -3.32 -8.53
CA GLY A 148 -15.92 -3.59 -9.90
C GLY A 148 -14.44 -4.00 -9.98
N ASN A 149 -13.69 -3.90 -8.87
CA ASN A 149 -12.29 -4.34 -8.80
C ASN A 149 -12.14 -5.82 -9.17
N ALA A 150 -12.98 -6.70 -8.62
CA ALA A 150 -12.90 -8.14 -8.85
C ALA A 150 -12.98 -8.58 -10.33
N GLN A 151 -13.70 -7.83 -11.17
CA GLN A 151 -13.78 -8.12 -12.59
C GLN A 151 -12.62 -7.46 -13.35
N VAL A 152 -12.39 -6.18 -13.10
CA VAL A 152 -11.46 -5.37 -13.89
C VAL A 152 -10.02 -5.76 -13.61
N MET A 153 -9.64 -5.95 -12.33
CA MET A 153 -8.25 -6.22 -11.94
C MET A 153 -7.71 -7.56 -12.46
N LEU A 154 -8.54 -8.43 -13.06
CA LEU A 154 -8.07 -9.60 -13.80
C LEU A 154 -7.33 -9.24 -15.10
N GLY A 155 -7.48 -8.01 -15.59
CA GLY A 155 -6.75 -7.46 -16.74
C GLY A 155 -5.37 -6.90 -16.40
N VAL A 156 -4.83 -7.17 -15.20
CA VAL A 156 -3.44 -6.79 -14.86
C VAL A 156 -2.46 -7.43 -15.84
N ASN A 157 -1.49 -6.62 -16.28
CA ASN A 157 -0.44 -7.04 -17.19
C ASN A 157 0.94 -6.68 -16.63
N ASP A 158 1.60 -7.67 -16.03
CA ASP A 158 3.01 -7.61 -15.64
C ASP A 158 3.80 -8.71 -16.36
N PRO A 159 4.65 -8.40 -17.35
CA PRO A 159 5.42 -9.40 -18.09
C PRO A 159 6.44 -10.15 -17.22
N VAL A 160 6.79 -9.64 -16.03
CA VAL A 160 7.67 -10.34 -15.07
C VAL A 160 6.88 -11.29 -14.17
N GLY A 161 5.57 -11.09 -14.02
CA GLY A 161 4.72 -11.91 -13.15
C GLY A 161 5.06 -11.80 -11.66
N ASN A 162 5.70 -10.72 -11.22
CA ASN A 162 6.03 -10.49 -9.82
C ASN A 162 5.19 -9.32 -9.29
N PHE A 163 3.91 -9.59 -9.07
CA PHE A 163 2.96 -8.60 -8.57
C PHE A 163 2.03 -9.15 -7.48
N GLY A 164 1.20 -8.29 -6.92
CA GLY A 164 0.08 -8.60 -6.05
C GLY A 164 -0.90 -7.43 -6.00
N PHE A 165 -2.02 -7.61 -5.30
CA PHE A 165 -2.99 -6.54 -5.06
C PHE A 165 -2.82 -5.97 -3.66
N ASP A 166 -2.63 -4.66 -3.56
CA ASP A 166 -2.67 -3.91 -2.31
C ASP A 166 -4.13 -3.66 -1.94
N ILE A 167 -4.58 -4.21 -0.79
CA ILE A 167 -5.91 -3.97 -0.25
C ILE A 167 -5.82 -3.32 1.12
N HIS A 168 -6.78 -2.46 1.44
CA HIS A 168 -6.85 -1.79 2.73
C HIS A 168 -8.03 -2.32 3.55
N GLN A 169 -7.87 -2.41 4.87
CA GLN A 169 -8.90 -2.90 5.77
C GLN A 169 -8.79 -2.24 7.15
N TYR A 170 -9.61 -1.22 7.39
CA TYR A 170 -9.78 -0.65 8.72
C TYR A 170 -10.89 -1.36 9.51
N LEU A 171 -10.84 -1.22 10.83
CA LEU A 171 -11.64 -2.04 11.76
C LEU A 171 -12.85 -1.31 12.36
N ASN A 172 -13.01 -0.03 12.04
CA ASN A 172 -14.15 0.78 12.46
C ASN A 172 -15.29 0.71 11.44
N ARG A 173 -16.50 1.05 11.88
CA ARG A 173 -17.66 1.22 11.01
C ARG A 173 -17.35 2.26 9.93
N GLY A 174 -17.62 1.89 8.68
CA GLY A 174 -17.28 2.70 7.50
C GLY A 174 -15.86 2.46 6.96
N TYR A 175 -15.04 1.65 7.63
CA TYR A 175 -13.76 1.14 7.14
C TYR A 175 -12.73 2.22 6.73
N GLY A 176 -12.79 3.42 7.31
CA GLY A 176 -11.89 4.53 6.98
C GLY A 176 -10.87 4.93 8.06
N GLY A 177 -10.65 4.12 9.09
CA GLY A 177 -9.61 4.35 10.11
C GLY A 177 -9.86 5.48 11.11
N GLY A 178 -11.02 6.17 11.01
CA GLY A 178 -11.41 7.26 11.91
C GLY A 178 -11.93 6.81 13.29
N VAL A 179 -12.47 7.77 14.05
CA VAL A 179 -12.97 7.58 15.44
C VAL A 179 -14.31 6.84 15.57
N GLY A 180 -14.75 6.14 14.52
CA GLY A 180 -16.01 5.40 14.54
C GLY A 180 -15.96 4.17 15.46
N PRO A 181 -17.12 3.61 15.86
CA PRO A 181 -17.16 2.38 16.65
C PRO A 181 -16.57 1.22 15.86
N VAL A 182 -16.10 0.18 16.55
CA VAL A 182 -15.64 -1.05 15.92
C VAL A 182 -16.74 -1.65 15.02
N MET A 183 -16.34 -2.22 13.89
CA MET A 183 -17.22 -3.02 13.03
C MET A 183 -16.97 -4.51 13.32
N PRO A 184 -17.91 -5.24 13.95
CA PRO A 184 -17.73 -6.66 14.21
C PRO A 184 -17.45 -7.46 12.93
N GLY A 185 -16.44 -8.33 12.97
CA GLY A 185 -16.04 -9.16 11.83
C GLY A 185 -15.19 -8.43 10.78
N SER A 186 -14.84 -7.16 10.99
CA SER A 186 -13.98 -6.39 10.10
C SER A 186 -12.55 -6.94 10.00
N GLY A 187 -12.08 -7.65 11.03
CA GLY A 187 -10.76 -8.29 10.99
C GLY A 187 -10.70 -9.53 10.10
N SER A 188 -11.80 -10.27 9.97
CA SER A 188 -11.77 -11.58 9.29
C SER A 188 -12.87 -11.76 8.25
N GLN A 189 -14.13 -11.67 8.69
CA GLN A 189 -15.30 -11.94 7.83
C GLN A 189 -15.34 -11.04 6.59
N SER A 190 -14.99 -9.77 6.75
CA SER A 190 -14.93 -8.81 5.64
C SER A 190 -13.91 -9.19 4.55
N LEU A 191 -12.88 -9.98 4.88
CA LEU A 191 -11.83 -10.37 3.94
C LEU A 191 -12.06 -11.74 3.27
N ILE A 192 -13.05 -12.52 3.70
CA ILE A 192 -13.33 -13.85 3.13
C ILE A 192 -13.58 -13.77 1.62
N GLY A 193 -14.37 -12.79 1.18
CA GLY A 193 -14.74 -12.62 -0.22
C GLY A 193 -13.53 -12.38 -1.12
N VAL A 194 -12.73 -11.36 -0.80
CA VAL A 194 -11.52 -11.02 -1.59
C VAL A 194 -10.46 -12.12 -1.53
N THR A 195 -10.34 -12.81 -0.39
CA THR A 195 -9.39 -13.93 -0.23
C THR A 195 -9.76 -15.10 -1.14
N ASN A 196 -11.05 -15.47 -1.19
CA ASN A 196 -11.53 -16.53 -2.07
C ASN A 196 -11.39 -16.15 -3.54
N TRP A 197 -11.71 -14.90 -3.89
CA TRP A 197 -11.49 -14.41 -5.25
C TRP A 197 -10.01 -14.48 -5.64
N ALA A 198 -9.10 -14.04 -4.77
CA ALA A 198 -7.67 -14.07 -5.05
C ALA A 198 -7.19 -15.52 -5.25
N ARG A 199 -7.59 -16.43 -4.35
CA ARG A 199 -7.27 -17.86 -4.46
C ARG A 199 -7.77 -18.49 -5.76
N GLN A 200 -9.02 -18.23 -6.14
CA GLN A 200 -9.63 -18.77 -7.36
C GLN A 200 -8.93 -18.30 -8.63
N ASN A 201 -8.41 -17.07 -8.61
CA ASN A 201 -7.75 -16.46 -9.77
C ASN A 201 -6.22 -16.59 -9.72
N GLY A 202 -5.66 -17.30 -8.73
CA GLY A 202 -4.20 -17.46 -8.58
C GLY A 202 -3.47 -16.16 -8.20
N MET A 203 -4.17 -15.22 -7.57
CA MET A 203 -3.68 -13.88 -7.24
C MET A 203 -3.17 -13.80 -5.80
N LYS A 204 -2.28 -12.85 -5.55
CA LYS A 204 -1.71 -12.56 -4.22
C LYS A 204 -2.24 -11.25 -3.66
N LEU A 205 -2.46 -11.20 -2.35
CA LEU A 205 -2.91 -10.00 -1.64
C LEU A 205 -1.83 -9.49 -0.67
N PHE A 206 -1.73 -8.18 -0.56
CA PHE A 206 -0.96 -7.48 0.46
C PHE A 206 -1.93 -6.56 1.21
N VAL A 207 -1.90 -6.56 2.54
CA VAL A 207 -2.74 -5.64 3.32
C VAL A 207 -1.93 -4.38 3.62
N GLY A 208 -1.93 -3.41 2.70
CA GLY A 208 -1.05 -2.23 2.79
C GLY A 208 -1.42 -1.27 3.90
N GLU A 209 -2.69 -1.21 4.29
CA GLU A 209 -3.12 -0.44 5.45
C GLU A 209 -4.18 -1.17 6.27
N PHE A 210 -3.93 -1.20 7.57
CA PHE A 210 -4.88 -1.52 8.62
C PHE A 210 -4.44 -0.80 9.90
N GLY A 211 -5.38 -0.43 10.76
CA GLY A 211 -5.05 0.29 11.99
C GLY A 211 -6.24 0.36 12.94
N CYS A 212 -5.95 0.49 14.24
CA CYS A 212 -7.00 0.62 15.25
C CYS A 212 -6.51 1.30 16.53
N GLY A 213 -7.46 1.76 17.35
CA GLY A 213 -7.16 2.19 18.71
C GLY A 213 -6.90 1.01 19.66
N PRO A 214 -6.48 1.28 20.92
CA PRO A 214 -6.10 0.23 21.88
C PRO A 214 -7.27 -0.37 22.66
N ALA A 215 -8.52 0.02 22.36
CA ALA A 215 -9.69 -0.47 23.08
C ALA A 215 -9.87 -1.99 22.86
N PRO A 216 -10.34 -2.76 23.86
CA PRO A 216 -10.39 -4.22 23.80
C PRO A 216 -11.09 -4.79 22.55
N GLU A 217 -12.18 -4.16 22.13
CA GLU A 217 -12.94 -4.57 20.95
C GLU A 217 -12.18 -4.36 19.64
N PHE A 218 -11.37 -3.31 19.54
CA PHE A 218 -10.46 -3.10 18.41
C PHE A 218 -9.30 -4.10 18.44
N MET A 219 -8.72 -4.34 19.61
CA MET A 219 -7.64 -5.33 19.77
C MET A 219 -8.10 -6.74 19.41
N LYS A 220 -9.38 -7.07 19.67
CA LYS A 220 -9.98 -8.33 19.22
C LYS A 220 -10.02 -8.40 17.69
N GLU A 221 -10.58 -7.40 17.00
CA GLU A 221 -10.63 -7.40 15.53
C GLU A 221 -9.23 -7.35 14.89
N LEU A 222 -8.26 -6.68 15.52
CA LEU A 222 -6.85 -6.70 15.09
C LEU A 222 -6.26 -8.11 15.22
N THR A 223 -6.51 -8.81 16.32
CA THR A 223 -6.09 -10.20 16.51
C THR A 223 -6.72 -11.11 15.44
N ASP A 224 -8.02 -10.93 15.18
CA ASP A 224 -8.74 -11.69 14.15
C ASP A 224 -8.16 -11.44 12.75
N LEU A 225 -7.76 -10.20 12.44
CA LEU A 225 -7.09 -9.85 11.19
C LEU A 225 -5.74 -10.53 11.03
N LEU A 226 -4.89 -10.44 12.05
CA LEU A 226 -3.54 -11.03 12.00
C LEU A 226 -3.62 -12.56 11.92
N ASN A 227 -4.53 -13.19 12.67
CA ASN A 227 -4.82 -14.62 12.55
C ASN A 227 -5.33 -14.98 11.15
N PHE A 228 -6.23 -14.18 10.58
CA PHE A 228 -6.80 -14.45 9.27
C PHE A 228 -5.74 -14.37 8.16
N ILE A 229 -4.90 -13.34 8.17
CA ILE A 229 -3.79 -13.17 7.21
C ILE A 229 -2.81 -14.36 7.32
N THR A 230 -2.35 -14.67 8.53
CA THR A 230 -1.35 -15.74 8.74
C THR A 230 -1.89 -17.16 8.50
N ALA A 231 -3.21 -17.37 8.65
CA ALA A 231 -3.86 -18.64 8.30
C ALA A 231 -4.07 -18.84 6.79
N ASN A 232 -3.86 -17.80 5.97
CA ASN A 232 -4.03 -17.85 4.50
C ASN A 232 -2.74 -17.47 3.74
N PRO A 233 -1.59 -18.13 4.00
CA PRO A 233 -0.30 -17.77 3.41
C PRO A 233 -0.22 -18.09 1.91
N ASP A 234 -1.15 -18.90 1.40
CA ASP A 234 -1.29 -19.16 -0.04
C ASP A 234 -1.80 -17.94 -0.80
N VAL A 235 -2.43 -16.97 -0.12
CA VAL A 235 -2.97 -15.74 -0.72
C VAL A 235 -2.19 -14.50 -0.26
N PHE A 236 -1.97 -14.35 1.05
CA PHE A 236 -1.37 -13.13 1.60
C PHE A 236 0.17 -13.16 1.58
N VAL A 237 0.77 -12.07 1.09
CA VAL A 237 2.24 -11.93 1.00
C VAL A 237 2.83 -10.98 2.05
N GLY A 238 1.99 -10.34 2.86
CA GLY A 238 2.41 -9.44 3.93
C GLY A 238 1.33 -8.41 4.27
N ALA A 239 1.64 -7.57 5.25
CA ALA A 239 0.80 -6.46 5.68
C ALA A 239 1.64 -5.32 6.27
N THR A 240 1.14 -4.09 6.23
CA THR A 240 1.75 -2.93 6.90
C THR A 240 0.72 -2.17 7.73
N TYR A 241 1.06 -1.90 9.00
CA TYR A 241 0.20 -1.19 9.93
C TYR A 241 0.22 0.32 9.67
N PHE A 242 -0.96 0.94 9.63
CA PHE A 242 -1.13 2.38 9.53
C PHE A 242 -1.40 2.99 10.93
N ALA A 243 -0.46 3.74 11.52
CA ALA A 243 0.88 4.05 11.03
C ALA A 243 1.87 4.25 12.18
N GLY A 244 3.16 4.23 11.87
CA GLY A 244 4.24 4.82 12.67
C GLY A 244 4.88 5.99 11.92
N GLY A 245 5.98 6.54 12.43
CA GLY A 245 6.78 7.55 11.72
C GLY A 245 7.31 8.70 12.56
N GLY A 246 6.99 8.75 13.86
CA GLY A 246 7.52 9.72 14.82
C GLY A 246 6.83 11.09 14.83
N THR A 247 5.89 11.34 13.92
CA THR A 247 5.17 12.63 13.81
C THR A 247 3.72 12.57 14.27
N TRP A 248 3.26 11.42 14.78
CA TRP A 248 1.86 11.19 15.15
C TRP A 248 1.52 11.61 16.60
N GLY A 249 2.51 12.04 17.38
CA GLY A 249 2.32 12.47 18.76
C GLY A 249 1.63 11.42 19.62
N ARG A 250 0.54 11.80 20.29
CA ARG A 250 -0.24 10.91 21.17
C ARG A 250 -1.44 10.24 20.50
N ASN A 251 -1.48 10.18 19.16
CA ASN A 251 -2.55 9.48 18.45
C ASN A 251 -2.69 8.04 18.96
N MET A 252 -3.91 7.63 19.29
CA MET A 252 -4.21 6.32 19.87
C MET A 252 -4.04 5.18 18.86
N ALA A 253 -4.23 5.46 17.57
CA ALA A 253 -4.05 4.50 16.50
C ALA A 253 -2.60 4.41 16.00
N SER A 254 -1.72 5.34 16.39
CA SER A 254 -0.31 5.29 16.01
C SER A 254 0.42 4.13 16.70
N ALA A 255 1.35 3.50 15.97
CA ALA A 255 2.29 2.51 16.45
C ALA A 255 3.56 3.12 17.10
N ASP A 256 3.71 4.45 17.06
CA ASP A 256 4.85 5.11 17.69
C ASP A 256 4.78 4.97 19.23
N PRO A 257 5.91 4.66 19.90
CA PRO A 257 5.96 4.64 21.34
C PRO A 257 5.72 6.06 21.91
N VAL A 258 5.03 6.15 23.04
CA VAL A 258 4.79 7.42 23.74
C VAL A 258 5.58 7.41 25.04
N ASP A 259 6.48 8.37 25.21
CA ASP A 259 7.35 8.47 26.40
C ASP A 259 8.15 7.17 26.66
N GLY A 260 8.57 6.48 25.58
CA GLY A 260 9.27 5.20 25.64
C GLY A 260 8.36 3.98 25.89
N VAL A 261 7.06 4.19 26.08
CA VAL A 261 6.08 3.12 26.30
C VAL A 261 5.53 2.63 24.97
N GLU A 262 5.61 1.32 24.79
CA GLU A 262 5.15 0.64 23.59
C GLU A 262 3.62 0.58 23.52
N LYS A 263 3.10 0.65 22.30
CA LYS A 263 1.66 0.59 22.04
C LYS A 263 1.16 -0.87 22.10
N PRO A 264 -0.01 -1.15 22.69
CA PRO A 264 -0.59 -2.50 22.72
C PRO A 264 -0.68 -3.17 21.35
N GLN A 265 -0.98 -2.39 20.30
CA GLN A 265 -1.03 -2.86 18.91
C GLN A 265 0.32 -3.42 18.45
N VAL A 266 1.43 -2.76 18.81
CA VAL A 266 2.78 -3.21 18.45
C VAL A 266 3.12 -4.49 19.18
N ILE A 267 2.84 -4.57 20.48
CA ILE A 267 3.07 -5.78 21.28
C ILE A 267 2.30 -6.97 20.66
N LEU A 268 1.02 -6.76 20.31
CA LEU A 268 0.23 -7.79 19.66
C LEU A 268 0.83 -8.23 18.31
N MET A 269 1.20 -7.28 17.45
CA MET A 269 1.77 -7.59 16.13
C MET A 269 3.11 -8.34 16.21
N GLN A 270 3.91 -8.14 17.26
CA GLN A 270 5.16 -8.87 17.43
C GLN A 270 5.00 -10.39 17.58
N HIS A 271 3.81 -10.87 17.92
CA HIS A 271 3.51 -12.31 17.95
C HIS A 271 3.36 -12.95 16.55
N TYR A 272 3.36 -12.15 15.48
CA TYR A 272 3.13 -12.57 14.10
C TYR A 272 4.32 -12.32 13.16
N LEU A 273 5.48 -11.96 13.72
CA LEU A 273 6.72 -11.68 12.97
C LEU A 273 7.55 -12.95 12.70
#